data_AF-A0A7K5RJE1-F1
#
_entry.id   AF-A0A7K5RJE1-F1
#
_cell.length_a   1.000
_cell.length_b   1.000
_cell.length_c   1.000
_cell.angle_alpha   90.00
_cell.angle_beta   90.00
_cell.angle_gamma   90.00
#
_symmetry.space_group_name_H-M   'P 1'
#
loop_
_entity.id
_entity.type
_entity.pdbx_description
1 polymer ?
#
loop_
_entity_poly.entity_id
_entity_poly.type
_entity_poly.pdbx_seq_one_letter_code
_entity_poly.pdbx_strand_id
1 'polypeptide(L)'
;LPDSGHKYYLQFSTEDYRTGEDAGSCLATVLYPKKKSPPVVSIKCSHTKDKKEIQEENNRIYQRIRHQTKPITGNNIPDSYGNIEPALEPVWALAVAGSSSIMWEKSTETLGYFLAQVKAVKQWMRTDDFIEFDYTVLLHEMPTQEIISCHMRLTWLPGHPLKVKHFCAPESHGLDEGSGAESGSAAGASAERGANF
;
A
#
# COMPACT_ATOMS: atom_id res chain seq x y z
N LEU A 1 -7.17 -10.85 28.53
CA LEU A 1 -6.25 -11.50 29.49
C LEU A 1 -5.79 -10.45 30.48
N PRO A 2 -5.99 -10.64 31.79
CA PRO A 2 -5.79 -9.60 32.81
C PRO A 2 -4.47 -8.84 32.68
N ASP A 3 -3.38 -9.48 32.23
CA ASP A 3 -2.06 -8.84 32.10
C ASP A 3 -1.47 -8.82 30.68
N SER A 4 -2.13 -9.46 29.71
CA SER A 4 -1.57 -9.62 28.35
C SER A 4 -2.28 -8.78 27.28
N GLY A 5 -3.45 -8.21 27.56
CA GLY A 5 -4.26 -7.46 26.58
C GLY A 5 -5.48 -8.22 26.08
N HIS A 6 -6.08 -7.79 24.96
CA HIS A 6 -7.28 -8.39 24.39
C HIS A 6 -6.96 -9.38 23.28
N LYS A 7 -7.50 -10.59 23.39
CA LYS A 7 -7.27 -11.68 22.45
C LYS A 7 -8.56 -12.01 21.72
N TYR A 8 -8.49 -12.00 20.40
CA TYR A 8 -9.57 -12.30 19.48
C TYR A 8 -9.31 -13.64 18.79
N TYR A 9 -10.39 -14.39 18.56
CA TYR A 9 -10.39 -15.64 17.81
C TYR A 9 -11.25 -15.42 16.57
N LEU A 10 -10.67 -15.63 15.40
CA LEU A 10 -11.28 -15.28 14.12
C LEU A 10 -11.33 -16.52 13.23
N GLN A 11 -12.45 -16.68 12.52
CA GLN A 11 -12.61 -17.59 11.40
C GLN A 11 -13.15 -16.79 10.24
N PHE A 12 -12.47 -16.84 9.10
CA PHE A 12 -12.85 -16.05 7.92
C PHE A 12 -12.43 -16.77 6.63
N SER A 13 -13.11 -16.45 5.53
CA SER A 13 -12.70 -16.80 4.18
C SER A 13 -11.80 -15.71 3.59
N THR A 14 -11.01 -16.09 2.60
CA THR A 14 -10.13 -15.19 1.85
C THR A 14 -10.43 -15.34 0.37
N GLU A 15 -10.33 -14.25 -0.38
CA GLU A 15 -10.51 -14.23 -1.82
C GLU A 15 -9.19 -13.84 -2.51
N ASP A 16 -8.98 -14.35 -3.72
CA ASP A 16 -7.87 -13.92 -4.57
C ASP A 16 -8.09 -12.45 -4.95
N TYR A 17 -7.14 -11.60 -4.60
CA TYR A 17 -7.30 -10.15 -4.79
C TYR A 17 -7.48 -9.72 -6.25
N ARG A 18 -7.10 -10.57 -7.22
CA ARG A 18 -7.16 -10.28 -8.65
C ARG A 18 -8.41 -10.87 -9.29
N THR A 19 -8.79 -12.11 -8.95
CA THR A 19 -9.94 -12.78 -9.57
C THR A 19 -11.22 -12.68 -8.74
N GLY A 20 -11.12 -12.37 -7.44
CA GLY A 20 -12.23 -12.42 -6.50
C GLY A 20 -12.71 -13.84 -6.20
N GLU A 21 -11.98 -14.87 -6.67
CA GLU A 21 -12.33 -16.26 -6.44
C GLU A 21 -11.95 -16.69 -5.01
N ASP A 22 -12.62 -17.71 -4.49
CA ASP A 22 -12.30 -18.27 -3.18
C ASP A 22 -10.83 -18.75 -3.13
N ALA A 23 -10.05 -18.11 -2.26
CA ALA A 23 -8.66 -18.46 -1.98
C ALA A 23 -8.53 -19.36 -0.75
N GLY A 24 -9.65 -19.66 -0.07
CA GLY A 24 -9.74 -20.58 1.04
C GLY A 24 -10.17 -19.92 2.34
N SER A 25 -9.83 -20.56 3.46
CA SER A 25 -10.27 -20.12 4.78
C SER A 25 -9.16 -20.17 5.81
N CYS A 26 -9.25 -19.30 6.82
CA CYS A 26 -8.26 -19.15 7.86
C CYS A 26 -8.89 -19.17 9.25
N LEU A 27 -8.14 -19.75 10.19
CA LEU A 27 -8.35 -19.62 11.62
C LEU A 27 -7.19 -18.81 12.20
N ALA A 28 -7.51 -17.71 12.86
CA ALA A 28 -6.51 -16.80 13.42
C ALA A 28 -6.78 -16.47 14.89
N THR A 29 -5.70 -16.19 15.61
CA THR A 29 -5.76 -15.51 16.90
C THR A 29 -4.94 -14.23 16.83
N VAL A 30 -5.53 -13.13 17.30
CA VAL A 30 -4.87 -11.82 17.36
C VAL A 30 -4.89 -11.36 18.81
N LEU A 31 -3.73 -11.12 19.40
CA LEU A 31 -3.58 -10.51 20.73
C LEU A 31 -3.06 -9.09 20.55
N TYR A 32 -3.85 -8.12 20.97
CA TYR A 32 -3.42 -6.73 21.12
C TYR A 32 -2.86 -6.53 22.53
N PRO A 33 -1.55 -6.30 22.69
CA PRO A 33 -0.95 -6.20 24.01
C PRO A 33 -1.31 -4.89 24.73
N LYS A 34 -1.37 -4.90 26.06
CA LYS A 34 -1.56 -3.66 26.85
C LYS A 34 -0.41 -2.67 26.68
N LYS A 35 0.81 -3.18 26.48
CA LYS A 35 1.99 -2.35 26.20
C LYS A 35 1.98 -1.96 24.74
N LYS A 36 2.49 -0.76 24.42
CA LYS A 36 2.65 -0.31 23.04
C LYS A 36 3.65 -1.22 22.31
N SER A 37 3.14 -2.22 21.60
CA SER A 37 3.87 -3.17 20.78
C SER A 37 2.95 -3.71 19.68
N PRO A 38 3.50 -4.19 18.56
CA PRO A 38 2.71 -4.82 17.50
C PRO A 38 1.78 -5.93 18.02
N PRO A 39 0.63 -6.17 17.34
CA PRO A 39 -0.24 -7.29 17.65
C PRO A 39 0.48 -8.64 17.50
N VAL A 40 0.23 -9.59 18.40
CA VAL A 40 0.74 -10.96 18.26
C VAL A 40 -0.28 -11.79 17.49
N VAL A 41 0.12 -12.29 16.32
CA VAL A 41 -0.76 -13.02 15.41
C VAL A 41 -0.29 -14.47 15.26
N SER A 42 -1.23 -15.39 15.32
CA SER A 42 -1.04 -16.79 14.89
C SER A 42 -2.18 -17.14 13.95
N ILE A 43 -1.85 -17.67 12.77
CA ILE A 43 -2.81 -17.97 11.72
C ILE A 43 -2.53 -19.33 11.11
N LYS A 44 -3.60 -20.05 10.76
CA LYS A 44 -3.58 -21.28 9.97
C LYS A 44 -4.60 -21.13 8.86
N CYS A 45 -4.15 -21.28 7.62
CA CYS A 45 -5.01 -21.19 6.45
C CYS A 45 -5.02 -22.51 5.67
N SER A 46 -6.19 -22.83 5.12
CA SER A 46 -6.40 -23.87 4.13
C SER A 46 -6.62 -23.18 2.80
N HIS A 47 -5.70 -23.37 1.85
CA HIS A 47 -5.76 -22.75 0.53
C HIS A 47 -6.53 -23.65 -0.44
N THR A 48 -7.23 -23.04 -1.39
CA THR A 48 -7.86 -23.76 -2.52
C THR A 48 -6.85 -24.26 -3.53
N LYS A 49 -5.78 -23.49 -3.76
CA LYS A 49 -4.63 -23.86 -4.60
C LYS A 49 -3.62 -24.73 -3.86
N ASP A 50 -3.02 -25.67 -4.59
CA ASP A 50 -1.91 -26.47 -4.09
C ASP A 50 -0.64 -25.64 -3.93
N LYS A 51 0.19 -25.98 -2.92
CA LYS A 51 1.47 -25.28 -2.66
C LYS A 51 2.38 -25.23 -3.89
N LYS A 52 2.34 -26.26 -4.74
CA LYS A 52 3.15 -26.33 -5.95
C LYS A 52 2.71 -25.28 -6.98
N GLU A 53 1.41 -25.10 -7.15
CA GLU A 53 0.84 -24.10 -8.06
C GLU A 53 1.22 -22.68 -7.62
N ILE A 54 1.07 -22.38 -6.31
CA ILE A 54 1.47 -21.09 -5.73
C ILE A 54 2.98 -20.83 -5.98
N GLN A 55 3.82 -21.85 -5.81
CA GLN A 55 5.26 -21.71 -6.06
C GLN A 55 5.57 -21.46 -7.54
N GLU A 56 4.86 -22.12 -8.46
CA GLU A 56 5.01 -21.90 -9.90
C GLU A 56 4.56 -20.50 -10.31
N GLU A 57 3.44 -20.00 -9.79
CA GLU A 57 2.98 -18.62 -10.02
C GLU A 57 3.99 -17.59 -9.50
N ASN A 58 4.48 -17.77 -8.27
CA ASN A 58 5.52 -16.91 -7.69
C ASN A 58 6.81 -16.92 -8.53
N ASN A 59 7.22 -18.08 -9.03
CA ASN A 59 8.39 -18.20 -9.90
C ASN A 59 8.16 -17.47 -11.24
N ARG A 60 6.97 -17.56 -11.85
CA ARG A 60 6.64 -16.83 -13.08
C ARG A 60 6.75 -15.33 -12.88
N ILE A 61 6.23 -14.81 -11.76
CA ILE A 61 6.34 -13.39 -11.40
C ILE A 61 7.81 -12.98 -11.23
N TYR A 62 8.55 -13.75 -10.43
CA TYR A 62 9.97 -13.50 -10.19
C TYR A 62 10.79 -13.45 -11.49
N GLN A 63 10.60 -14.45 -12.36
CA GLN A 63 11.29 -14.49 -13.65
C GLN A 63 10.92 -13.28 -14.50
N ARG A 64 9.63 -12.90 -14.59
CA ARG A 64 9.19 -11.72 -15.35
C ARG A 64 9.91 -10.44 -14.90
N ILE A 65 10.10 -10.25 -13.59
CA ILE A 65 10.81 -9.09 -13.04
C ILE A 65 12.31 -9.17 -13.32
N ARG A 66 12.94 -10.34 -13.16
CA ARG A 66 14.38 -10.54 -13.39
C ARG A 66 14.81 -10.39 -14.85
N HIS A 67 13.93 -10.71 -15.80
CA HIS A 67 14.24 -10.57 -17.23
C HIS A 67 14.16 -9.11 -17.72
N GLN A 68 13.70 -8.16 -16.88
CA GLN A 68 13.71 -6.75 -17.25
C GLN A 68 15.15 -6.22 -17.31
N THR A 69 15.51 -5.61 -18.45
CA THR A 69 16.83 -5.01 -18.65
C THR A 69 16.94 -3.61 -18.08
N LYS A 70 15.80 -2.95 -17.84
CA LYS A 70 15.71 -1.64 -17.22
C LYS A 70 15.03 -1.77 -15.86
N PRO A 71 15.41 -0.94 -14.86
CA PRO A 71 14.70 -0.91 -13.60
C PRO A 71 13.22 -0.58 -13.81
N ILE A 72 12.32 -1.36 -13.23
CA ILE A 72 10.89 -1.04 -13.25
C ILE A 72 10.65 0.21 -12.40
N THR A 73 9.89 1.16 -12.96
CA THR A 73 9.47 2.38 -12.26
C THR A 73 7.99 2.62 -12.49
N GLY A 74 7.30 3.21 -11.52
CA GLY A 74 5.90 3.57 -11.65
C GLY A 74 5.50 4.61 -10.60
N ASN A 75 4.42 5.34 -10.87
CA ASN A 75 3.89 6.38 -9.99
C ASN A 75 2.36 6.29 -9.95
N ASN A 76 1.76 6.69 -8.83
CA ASN A 76 0.33 6.73 -8.61
C ASN A 76 -0.36 5.40 -9.04
N ILE A 77 -0.07 4.30 -8.35
CA ILE A 77 -0.64 2.97 -8.62
C ILE A 77 -1.52 2.55 -7.43
N PRO A 78 -2.83 2.31 -7.60
CA PRO A 78 -3.62 2.61 -8.79
C PRO A 78 -3.67 4.11 -9.10
N ASP A 79 -4.05 4.45 -10.34
CA ASP A 79 -4.30 5.83 -10.73
C ASP A 79 -5.56 6.40 -10.03
N SER A 80 -5.90 7.66 -10.32
CA SER A 80 -7.07 8.33 -9.71
C SER A 80 -8.42 7.67 -10.01
N TYR A 81 -8.47 6.75 -10.97
CA TYR A 81 -9.67 6.01 -11.36
C TYR A 81 -9.66 4.56 -10.86
N GLY A 82 -8.63 4.16 -10.12
CA GLY A 82 -8.48 2.80 -9.63
C GLY A 82 -7.82 1.84 -10.62
N ASN A 83 -7.29 2.33 -11.75
CA ASN A 83 -6.67 1.46 -12.74
C ASN A 83 -5.22 1.13 -12.38
N ILE A 84 -4.80 -0.08 -12.70
CA ILE A 84 -3.42 -0.55 -12.60
C ILE A 84 -3.01 -1.04 -13.98
N GLU A 85 -1.90 -0.52 -14.51
CA GLU A 85 -1.35 -1.05 -15.76
C GLU A 85 -0.97 -2.53 -15.57
N PRO A 86 -1.33 -3.44 -16.50
CA PRO A 86 -1.04 -4.88 -16.35
C PRO A 86 0.45 -5.20 -16.11
N ALA A 87 1.35 -4.37 -16.64
CA ALA A 87 2.79 -4.50 -16.41
C ALA A 87 3.22 -4.22 -14.95
N LEU A 88 2.44 -3.41 -14.23
CA LEU A 88 2.69 -3.00 -12.84
C LEU A 88 1.88 -3.81 -11.82
N GLU A 89 0.99 -4.71 -12.24
CA GLU A 89 0.26 -5.61 -11.33
C GLU A 89 1.18 -6.36 -10.35
N PRO A 90 2.32 -6.97 -10.78
CA PRO A 90 3.21 -7.65 -9.83
C PRO A 90 3.87 -6.69 -8.84
N VAL A 91 4.13 -5.46 -9.27
CA VAL A 91 4.73 -4.40 -8.44
C VAL A 91 3.74 -3.94 -7.37
N TRP A 92 2.46 -3.80 -7.74
CA TRP A 92 1.36 -3.53 -6.83
C TRP A 92 1.16 -4.68 -5.83
N ALA A 93 1.15 -5.94 -6.28
CA ALA A 93 1.01 -7.09 -5.40
C ALA A 93 2.12 -7.16 -4.33
N LEU A 94 3.37 -6.88 -4.73
CA LEU A 94 4.47 -6.76 -3.77
C LEU A 94 4.31 -5.57 -2.82
N ALA A 95 3.78 -4.44 -3.30
CA ALA A 95 3.47 -3.30 -2.44
C ALA A 95 2.38 -3.62 -1.41
N VAL A 96 1.32 -4.33 -1.80
CA VAL A 96 0.27 -4.81 -0.88
C VAL A 96 0.87 -5.74 0.17
N ALA A 97 1.65 -6.72 -0.26
CA ALA A 97 2.30 -7.68 0.64
C ALA A 97 3.27 -6.96 1.61
N GLY A 98 4.10 -6.06 1.12
CA GLY A 98 5.03 -5.29 1.95
C GLY A 98 4.34 -4.35 2.92
N SER A 99 3.34 -3.61 2.43
CA SER A 99 2.56 -2.68 3.24
C SER A 99 1.81 -3.41 4.35
N SER A 100 1.37 -4.65 4.13
CA SER A 100 0.70 -5.43 5.18
C SER A 100 1.57 -5.66 6.42
N SER A 101 2.90 -5.74 6.28
CA SER A 101 3.83 -5.76 7.42
C SER A 101 3.78 -4.45 8.20
N ILE A 102 3.80 -3.31 7.50
CA ILE A 102 3.73 -1.97 8.12
C ILE A 102 2.39 -1.79 8.84
N MET A 103 1.30 -2.14 8.16
CA MET A 103 -0.05 -2.06 8.68
C MET A 103 -0.20 -2.93 9.94
N TRP A 104 0.30 -4.17 9.92
CA TRP A 104 0.31 -5.03 11.09
C TRP A 104 1.10 -4.43 12.26
N GLU A 105 2.32 -3.94 12.01
CA GLU A 105 3.17 -3.36 13.06
C GLU A 105 2.54 -2.13 13.74
N LYS A 106 1.77 -1.33 12.98
CA LYS A 106 1.14 -0.10 13.47
C LYS A 106 -0.28 -0.29 14.00
N SER A 107 -0.96 -1.38 13.63
CA SER A 107 -2.37 -1.60 14.00
C SER A 107 -2.56 -1.69 15.51
N THR A 108 -3.68 -1.12 15.97
CA THR A 108 -4.16 -1.24 17.35
C THR A 108 -5.59 -1.75 17.32
N GLU A 109 -6.20 -2.00 18.48
CA GLU A 109 -7.61 -2.43 18.54
C GLU A 109 -8.56 -1.43 17.89
N THR A 110 -8.20 -0.15 17.86
CA THR A 110 -9.04 0.94 17.36
C THR A 110 -8.53 1.57 16.06
N LEU A 111 -7.35 1.17 15.58
CA LEU A 111 -6.73 1.71 14.37
C LEU A 111 -6.37 0.59 13.41
N GLY A 112 -6.94 0.67 12.21
CA GLY A 112 -6.62 -0.18 11.07
C GLY A 112 -6.08 0.65 9.92
N TYR A 113 -5.43 -0.03 8.96
CA TYR A 113 -4.81 0.61 7.82
C TYR A 113 -5.16 -0.13 6.53
N PHE A 114 -5.23 0.61 5.43
CA PHE A 114 -5.35 0.09 4.08
C PHE A 114 -4.29 0.72 3.18
N LEU A 115 -3.74 -0.04 2.23
CA LEU A 115 -2.91 0.55 1.18
C LEU A 115 -3.82 1.31 0.21
N ALA A 116 -3.73 2.64 0.20
CA ALA A 116 -4.50 3.48 -0.69
C ALA A 116 -3.84 3.57 -2.07
N GLN A 117 -2.53 3.83 -2.09
CA GLN A 117 -1.80 4.05 -3.33
C GLN A 117 -0.30 3.83 -3.14
N VAL A 118 0.38 3.35 -4.18
CA VAL A 118 1.82 3.50 -4.36
C VAL A 118 2.06 4.83 -5.07
N LYS A 119 2.51 5.84 -4.31
CA LYS A 119 2.82 7.17 -4.86
C LYS A 119 3.96 7.10 -5.87
N ALA A 120 5.00 6.34 -5.54
CA ALA A 120 6.16 6.11 -6.40
C ALA A 120 6.79 4.74 -6.10
N VAL A 121 7.37 4.12 -7.12
CA VAL A 121 8.16 2.89 -7.00
C VAL A 121 9.33 2.91 -7.96
N LYS A 122 10.47 2.41 -7.49
CA LYS A 122 11.66 2.17 -8.30
C LYS A 122 12.31 0.85 -7.91
N GLN A 123 12.55 -0.01 -8.89
CA GLN A 123 13.36 -1.21 -8.73
C GLN A 123 14.83 -0.83 -8.55
N TRP A 124 15.51 -1.51 -7.64
CA TRP A 124 16.95 -1.42 -7.50
C TRP A 124 17.58 -2.65 -8.13
N MET A 125 18.43 -2.41 -9.12
CA MET A 125 19.13 -3.48 -9.82
C MET A 125 20.17 -4.08 -8.87
N ARG A 126 20.13 -5.40 -8.75
CA ARG A 126 21.01 -6.18 -7.88
C ARG A 126 21.75 -7.23 -8.68
N THR A 127 22.96 -7.55 -8.23
CA THR A 127 23.80 -8.61 -8.80
C THR A 127 23.48 -9.98 -8.22
N ASP A 128 22.84 -10.05 -7.04
CA ASP A 128 22.35 -11.30 -6.47
C ASP A 128 20.97 -11.69 -7.03
N ASP A 129 20.38 -12.74 -6.48
CA ASP A 129 19.09 -13.28 -6.90
C ASP A 129 17.89 -12.55 -6.28
N PHE A 130 18.10 -11.62 -5.36
CA PHE A 130 16.98 -10.92 -4.75
C PHE A 130 16.44 -9.84 -5.69
N ILE A 131 15.12 -9.70 -5.69
CA ILE A 131 14.46 -8.51 -6.22
C ILE A 131 14.38 -7.49 -5.10
N GLU A 132 14.61 -6.22 -5.43
CA GLU A 132 14.51 -5.14 -4.46
C GLU A 132 13.84 -3.91 -5.07
N PHE A 133 12.96 -3.32 -4.28
CA PHE A 133 12.19 -2.15 -4.64
C PHE A 133 12.22 -1.10 -3.54
N ASP A 134 12.22 0.14 -3.97
CA ASP A 134 12.00 1.32 -3.15
C ASP A 134 10.62 1.87 -3.47
N TYR A 135 9.75 1.88 -2.47
CA TYR A 135 8.39 2.35 -2.58
C TYR A 135 8.18 3.60 -1.72
N THR A 136 7.34 4.50 -2.22
CA THR A 136 6.60 5.46 -1.40
C THR A 136 5.14 5.04 -1.45
N VAL A 137 4.61 4.51 -0.35
CA VAL A 137 3.22 4.04 -0.23
C VAL A 137 2.41 4.98 0.65
N LEU A 138 1.14 5.13 0.32
CA LEU A 138 0.16 5.91 1.06
C LEU A 138 -0.78 4.94 1.77
N LEU A 139 -0.79 4.99 3.10
CA LEU A 139 -1.65 4.18 3.94
C LEU A 139 -2.82 5.04 4.42
N HIS A 140 -4.04 4.56 4.23
CA HIS A 140 -5.24 5.18 4.77
C HIS A 140 -5.52 4.61 6.15
N GLU A 141 -5.44 5.45 7.18
CA GLU A 141 -5.74 5.10 8.56
C GLU A 141 -7.24 5.24 8.84
N MET A 142 -7.82 4.17 9.40
CA MET A 142 -9.22 4.11 9.79
C MET A 142 -9.32 3.98 11.32
N PRO A 143 -10.23 4.72 11.99
CA PRO A 143 -11.27 5.57 11.39
C PRO A 143 -10.88 7.03 11.15
N THR A 144 -9.65 7.45 11.47
CA THR A 144 -9.21 8.86 11.45
C THR A 144 -9.30 9.55 10.08
N GLN A 145 -9.33 8.77 9.00
CA GLN A 145 -9.28 9.24 7.61
C GLN A 145 -7.95 9.91 7.24
N GLU A 146 -6.88 9.68 8.00
CA GLU A 146 -5.56 10.24 7.69
C GLU A 146 -4.87 9.43 6.59
N ILE A 147 -4.14 10.13 5.71
CA ILE A 147 -3.23 9.52 4.74
C ILE A 147 -1.81 9.64 5.26
N ILE A 148 -1.18 8.50 5.50
CA ILE A 148 0.18 8.39 6.03
C ILE A 148 1.11 7.96 4.89
N SER A 149 2.14 8.76 4.63
CA SER A 149 3.16 8.41 3.65
C SER A 149 4.28 7.61 4.30
N CYS A 150 4.57 6.45 3.71
CA CYS A 150 5.61 5.54 4.16
C CYS A 150 6.61 5.27 3.04
N HIS A 151 7.88 5.50 3.32
CA HIS A 151 8.98 4.96 2.52
C HIS A 151 9.20 3.51 2.93
N MET A 152 9.21 2.62 1.95
CA MET A 152 9.31 1.18 2.15
C MET A 152 10.34 0.57 1.20
N ARG A 153 11.38 -0.03 1.79
CA ARG A 153 12.37 -0.86 1.11
C ARG A 153 11.97 -2.32 1.22
N LEU A 154 11.66 -2.95 0.09
CA LEU A 154 11.20 -4.32 0.01
C LEU A 154 12.23 -5.18 -0.70
N THR A 155 12.57 -6.33 -0.12
CA THR A 155 13.44 -7.35 -0.73
C THR A 155 12.74 -8.70 -0.77
N TRP A 156 12.74 -9.35 -1.93
CA TRP A 156 11.98 -10.57 -2.16
C TRP A 156 12.74 -11.59 -3.01
N LEU A 157 12.58 -12.86 -2.66
CA LEU A 157 13.02 -14.03 -3.43
C LEU A 157 11.97 -15.12 -3.20
N PRO A 158 11.44 -15.80 -4.23
CA PRO A 158 10.49 -16.89 -4.05
C PRO A 158 10.98 -17.94 -3.05
N GLY A 159 10.04 -18.48 -2.27
CA GLY A 159 10.34 -19.44 -1.21
C GLY A 159 10.98 -18.85 0.06
N HIS A 160 11.31 -17.55 0.07
CA HIS A 160 11.87 -16.86 1.23
C HIS A 160 10.88 -15.83 1.78
N PRO A 161 10.90 -15.56 3.10
CA PRO A 161 10.10 -14.49 3.68
C PRO A 161 10.44 -13.14 3.06
N LEU A 162 9.40 -12.35 2.79
CA LEU A 162 9.53 -10.96 2.37
C LEU A 162 10.25 -10.16 3.45
N LYS A 163 11.25 -9.36 3.06
CA LYS A 163 11.95 -8.47 3.98
C LYS A 163 11.52 -7.03 3.71
N VAL A 164 11.07 -6.35 4.75
CA VAL A 164 10.58 -4.98 4.67
C VAL A 164 11.34 -4.12 5.66
N LYS A 165 11.87 -2.99 5.20
CA LYS A 165 12.32 -1.88 6.07
C LYS A 165 11.49 -0.67 5.70
N HIS A 166 11.02 0.08 6.69
CA HIS A 166 10.16 1.22 6.42
C HIS A 166 10.37 2.37 7.39
N PHE A 167 9.94 3.55 6.96
CA PHE A 167 9.79 4.74 7.78
C PHE A 167 8.55 5.49 7.30
N CYS A 168 7.72 5.95 8.24
CA CYS A 168 6.49 6.67 7.92
C CYS A 168 6.52 8.05 8.55
N ALA A 169 6.11 9.04 7.78
CA ALA A 169 5.85 10.39 8.24
C ALA A 169 4.38 10.74 7.95
N PRO A 170 3.73 11.55 8.79
CA PRO A 170 2.50 12.21 8.38
C PRO A 170 2.77 12.99 7.10
N GLU A 171 1.87 12.97 6.12
CA GLU A 171 1.99 13.91 5.01
C GLU A 171 1.89 15.32 5.58
N SER A 172 2.99 16.08 5.53
CA SER A 172 2.86 17.53 5.61
C SER A 172 2.07 17.93 4.38
N HIS A 173 0.84 18.43 4.55
CA HIS A 173 0.12 19.10 3.47
C HIS A 173 1.01 20.22 2.93
N GLY A 174 1.78 19.92 1.88
CA GLY A 174 2.58 20.87 1.14
C GLY A 174 1.61 21.76 0.39
N LEU A 175 1.46 22.99 0.87
CA LEU A 175 1.03 24.13 0.08
C LEU A 175 1.99 24.26 -1.11
N ASP A 176 1.67 23.64 -2.24
CA ASP A 176 2.13 24.09 -3.57
C ASP A 176 1.38 23.31 -4.67
N GLU A 177 0.39 23.97 -5.27
CA GLU A 177 0.17 24.12 -6.71
C GLU A 177 -1.28 24.52 -6.97
N GLY A 178 -1.50 25.85 -6.93
CA GLY A 178 -2.78 26.46 -7.26
C GLY A 178 -2.70 27.98 -7.40
N SER A 179 -1.54 28.54 -7.73
CA SER A 179 -1.42 29.96 -8.11
C SER A 179 -1.80 30.13 -9.58
N GLY A 180 -3.10 30.06 -9.86
CA GLY A 180 -3.68 30.55 -11.11
C GLY A 180 -3.64 32.07 -11.13
N ALA A 181 -2.49 32.64 -11.48
CA ALA A 181 -2.39 34.03 -11.87
C ALA A 181 -2.82 34.16 -13.34
N GLU A 182 -4.07 34.52 -13.59
CA GLU A 182 -4.47 35.09 -14.88
C GLU A 182 -4.99 36.51 -14.68
N SER A 183 -4.08 37.45 -14.90
CA SER A 183 -4.35 38.87 -15.08
C SER A 183 -4.96 39.09 -16.47
N GLY A 184 -6.28 39.05 -16.58
CA GLY A 184 -7.03 39.44 -17.77
C GLY A 184 -7.55 40.87 -17.66
N SER A 185 -6.75 41.85 -18.05
CA SER A 185 -7.16 43.26 -18.15
C SER A 185 -7.95 43.47 -19.44
N ALA A 186 -9.23 43.85 -19.34
CA ALA A 186 -9.99 44.43 -20.44
C ALA A 186 -10.44 45.85 -20.04
N ALA A 187 -9.88 46.85 -20.72
CA ALA A 187 -10.20 48.25 -20.53
C ALA A 187 -11.32 48.70 -21.48
N GLY A 188 -12.22 49.54 -20.95
CA GLY A 188 -13.07 50.49 -21.69
C GLY A 188 -14.38 49.89 -22.21
N ALA A 189 -15.54 50.54 -22.15
CA ALA A 189 -16.00 51.85 -21.70
C ALA A 189 -17.52 51.68 -21.42
N SER A 190 -18.16 52.39 -20.49
CA SER A 190 -18.86 53.64 -20.81
C SER A 190 -19.47 54.23 -19.53
N ALA A 191 -19.46 55.56 -19.45
CA ALA A 191 -20.15 56.42 -18.48
C ALA A 191 -21.66 56.10 -18.42
N GLU A 192 -22.41 56.35 -17.33
CA GLU A 192 -22.81 57.63 -16.75
C GLU A 192 -23.48 57.34 -15.38
N ARG A 193 -23.13 58.02 -14.27
CA ARG A 193 -23.69 59.27 -13.72
C ARG A 193 -24.90 59.08 -12.78
N GLY A 194 -24.78 59.61 -11.55
CA GLY A 194 -25.88 59.89 -10.60
C GLY A 194 -25.86 58.98 -9.36
N ALA A 195 -25.27 59.40 -8.24
CA ALA A 195 -25.81 60.29 -7.19
C ALA A 195 -26.80 59.61 -6.22
N ASN A 196 -26.33 59.46 -4.97
CA ASN A 196 -27.01 59.44 -3.66
C ASN A 196 -28.48 59.00 -3.58
N PHE A 197 -28.74 57.96 -2.78
CA PHE A 197 -29.32 58.06 -1.43
C PHE A 197 -28.86 56.86 -0.59
#